data_AF-A0A914SPZ7-F1
#
_entry.id   AF-A0A914SPZ7-F1
#
_cell.length_a   1.000
_cell.length_b   1.000
_cell.length_c   1.000
_cell.angle_alpha   90.00
_cell.angle_beta   90.00
_cell.angle_gamma   90.00
#
_symmetry.space_group_name_H-M   'P 1'
#
loop_
_entity.id
_entity.type
_entity.pdbx_description
1 polymer ?
#
loop_
_entity_poly.entity_id
_entity_poly.type
_entity_poly.pdbx_seq_one_letter_code
_entity_poly.pdbx_strand_id
1 'polypeptide(L)'
;MDAVVIYFFFTNKKERKMNRGGYGGPRPFQPRAQNFAPRFSNNPPRQPQQPVGPAGKVVAFDQCREGKITPVSDNQQLLVNSYDLERPGRGVFQYELKFIADYGRVDQPLEDLSEIPTRHVLASNRRLCLTRLYELLFHQHGAYFEANKFNKNGMYEHVYVYDRAIKFYCSLDMQDRDEQNPFIIDINSMTPDLFDHRRNPKKVFATLKQTQKLEPDTTNGAEMATYLEALFCQHQLDGPERFVKFGSKMFDLKSKSDITGGCELKDGHHKSVRIAENVAELQIDAKISPFHQGLPFLHYLHARFGLGPHDDFCSQSVIGKLAHLKGLFVRTIHKTNNEVFRIRGITSIPADRLTFEDRNGTITSVATYFETIYKMKLEFPHFPCVIKKSGPKEMHYPFEVLEVHQGQKFPKDDMNNMQEQNMIKAAQRLPGTMIEEIENQKKLASINDGDQYVYAAQVRIKPGMKTVKAEVLNAPLITYKNAVPKQVDYAVWDLRDVEFVKPVEINALAIFYNNVQRNTAL
;
A
#
# COMPACT_ATOMS: atom_id res chain seq x y z
N MET A 1 41.02 -27.38 -22.99
CA MET A 1 39.90 -28.14 -22.42
C MET A 1 39.03 -27.16 -21.67
N ASP A 2 38.06 -26.58 -22.37
CA ASP A 2 37.16 -25.60 -21.77
C ASP A 2 36.07 -26.36 -21.02
N ALA A 3 36.22 -26.48 -19.70
CA ALA A 3 35.22 -27.06 -18.83
C ALA A 3 34.11 -26.04 -18.61
N VAL A 4 32.92 -26.30 -19.15
CA VAL A 4 31.71 -25.55 -18.81
C VAL A 4 31.23 -26.05 -17.45
N VAL A 5 31.61 -25.37 -16.37
CA VAL A 5 31.11 -25.67 -15.03
C VAL A 5 29.71 -25.08 -14.87
N ILE A 6 28.68 -25.90 -15.05
CA ILE A 6 27.29 -25.52 -14.79
C ILE A 6 26.99 -25.76 -13.30
N TYR A 7 26.82 -24.68 -12.54
CA TYR A 7 26.38 -24.76 -11.14
C TYR A 7 24.86 -24.94 -11.06
N PHE A 8 24.40 -26.15 -10.73
CA PHE A 8 23.02 -26.37 -10.31
C PHE A 8 22.92 -26.16 -8.80
N PHE A 9 22.46 -24.98 -8.37
CA PHE A 9 22.05 -24.76 -6.98
C PHE A 9 20.62 -25.29 -6.78
N PHE A 10 20.49 -26.57 -6.44
CA PHE A 10 19.25 -27.06 -5.83
C PHE A 10 19.21 -26.61 -4.37
N THR A 11 18.88 -25.33 -4.17
CA THR A 11 18.54 -24.84 -2.84
C THR A 11 17.06 -25.10 -2.60
N ASN A 12 16.75 -25.99 -1.66
CA ASN A 12 15.43 -25.97 -1.05
C ASN A 12 15.32 -24.59 -0.36
N LYS A 13 14.26 -23.83 -0.66
CA LYS A 13 14.11 -22.36 -0.51
C LYS A 13 14.07 -21.87 0.96
N LYS A 14 14.72 -22.55 1.91
CA LYS A 14 14.64 -22.28 3.35
C LYS A 14 15.80 -21.49 3.95
N GLU A 15 16.93 -21.30 3.27
CA GLU A 15 18.06 -20.58 3.89
C GLU A 15 18.65 -19.53 2.95
N ARG A 16 17.99 -18.36 2.90
CA ARG A 16 18.58 -17.11 2.42
C ARG A 16 18.20 -15.91 3.29
N LYS A 17 18.07 -16.11 4.61
CA LYS A 17 17.92 -15.02 5.58
C LYS A 17 18.48 -15.44 6.93
N MET A 18 19.79 -15.53 7.06
CA MET A 18 20.49 -15.36 8.34
C MET A 18 21.99 -15.18 8.07
N ASN A 19 22.42 -13.92 8.07
CA ASN A 19 23.72 -13.45 8.58
C ASN A 19 23.97 -12.00 8.12
N ARG A 20 23.37 -11.06 8.86
CA ARG A 20 23.93 -9.72 9.06
C ARG A 20 23.64 -9.31 10.52
N GLY A 21 24.69 -9.34 11.34
CA GLY A 21 24.70 -8.90 12.74
C GLY A 21 25.92 -9.47 13.45
N GLY A 22 26.94 -8.64 13.73
CA GLY A 22 28.24 -9.07 14.26
C GLY A 22 28.35 -9.10 15.78
N TYR A 23 29.43 -9.73 16.28
CA TYR A 23 30.44 -9.23 17.25
C TYR A 23 31.35 -10.39 17.75
N GLY A 24 32.68 -10.21 17.68
CA GLY A 24 33.66 -10.52 18.74
C GLY A 24 34.22 -11.95 19.04
N GLY A 25 35.25 -12.40 18.27
CA GLY A 25 36.43 -13.24 18.69
C GLY A 25 36.25 -14.71 19.16
N PRO A 26 37.34 -15.52 19.35
CA PRO A 26 38.71 -15.50 18.81
C PRO A 26 38.98 -16.64 17.79
N ARG A 27 40.07 -16.54 17.01
CA ARG A 27 40.45 -17.46 15.91
C ARG A 27 41.22 -18.70 16.39
N PRO A 28 41.17 -19.83 15.67
CA PRO A 28 42.28 -20.76 15.57
C PRO A 28 42.93 -20.77 14.17
N PHE A 29 44.25 -20.56 14.17
CA PHE A 29 45.33 -21.00 13.28
C PHE A 29 45.10 -21.27 11.77
N GLN A 30 45.80 -20.47 10.94
CA GLN A 30 46.21 -20.80 9.57
C GLN A 30 47.64 -21.36 9.55
N PRO A 31 47.98 -22.29 8.65
CA PRO A 31 49.30 -22.37 8.05
C PRO A 31 49.33 -21.58 6.73
N ARG A 32 50.41 -20.80 6.58
CA ARG A 32 50.77 -20.01 5.38
C ARG A 32 51.15 -20.91 4.20
N ALA A 33 50.80 -20.50 2.98
CA ALA A 33 51.78 -20.38 1.89
C ALA A 33 51.26 -19.58 0.67
N GLN A 34 52.04 -18.55 0.34
CA GLN A 34 52.36 -18.00 -0.98
C GLN A 34 51.41 -16.98 -1.65
N ASN A 35 51.97 -15.77 -1.69
CA ASN A 35 51.52 -14.55 -2.33
C ASN A 35 51.41 -14.69 -3.87
N PHE A 36 50.24 -14.38 -4.40
CA PHE A 36 50.13 -13.58 -5.63
C PHE A 36 49.04 -12.54 -5.41
N ALA A 37 49.45 -11.30 -5.21
CA ALA A 37 48.54 -10.16 -5.17
C ALA A 37 48.31 -9.63 -6.59
N PRO A 38 47.06 -9.31 -6.98
CA PRO A 38 46.82 -8.32 -8.01
C PRO A 38 46.48 -6.97 -7.37
N ARG A 39 47.13 -5.95 -7.91
CA ARG A 39 47.03 -4.52 -7.59
C ARG A 39 45.60 -4.00 -7.79
N PHE A 40 45.12 -3.20 -6.86
CA PHE A 40 43.97 -2.32 -7.07
C PHE A 40 44.40 -1.16 -7.99
N SER A 41 43.89 -1.15 -9.22
CA SER A 41 43.94 0.00 -10.13
C SER A 41 42.58 0.71 -10.08
N ASN A 42 42.62 2.01 -9.78
CA ASN A 42 41.50 2.93 -9.98
C ASN A 42 41.09 2.91 -11.45
N ASN A 43 39.87 2.46 -11.75
CA ASN A 43 39.23 2.70 -13.05
C ASN A 43 38.13 3.75 -12.90
N PRO A 44 37.99 4.69 -13.86
CA PRO A 44 36.93 5.68 -13.88
C PRO A 44 35.54 5.01 -14.07
N PRO A 45 34.43 5.74 -13.84
CA PRO A 45 33.08 5.19 -13.99
C PRO A 45 32.93 4.53 -15.35
N ARG A 46 32.50 3.25 -15.34
CA ARG A 46 32.22 2.49 -16.57
C ARG A 46 31.21 3.28 -17.40
N GLN A 47 31.64 3.77 -18.56
CA GLN A 47 30.73 4.16 -19.63
C GLN A 47 29.79 3.00 -19.93
N PRO A 48 28.52 3.26 -20.28
CA PRO A 48 27.59 2.20 -20.67
C PRO A 48 28.21 1.44 -21.84
N GLN A 49 28.48 0.15 -21.63
CA GLN A 49 28.91 -0.73 -22.71
C GLN A 49 27.83 -0.69 -23.78
N GLN A 50 28.18 -0.22 -24.98
CA GLN A 50 27.32 -0.33 -26.14
C GLN A 50 26.93 -1.81 -26.33
N PRO A 51 25.67 -2.10 -26.68
CA PRO A 51 25.24 -3.46 -26.92
C PRO A 51 26.03 -4.03 -28.09
N VAL A 52 26.85 -5.05 -27.82
CA VAL A 52 27.51 -5.84 -28.86
C VAL A 52 26.46 -6.83 -29.39
N GLY A 53 25.91 -6.50 -30.55
CA GLY A 53 24.83 -7.22 -31.22
C GLY A 53 23.52 -6.43 -31.19
N PRO A 54 22.70 -6.46 -32.26
CA PRO A 54 21.46 -5.71 -32.29
C PRO A 54 20.63 -6.18 -31.11
N ALA A 55 20.42 -5.28 -30.15
CA ALA A 55 19.40 -5.45 -29.14
C ALA A 55 18.14 -5.87 -29.89
N GLY A 56 17.62 -7.06 -29.59
CA GLY A 56 16.33 -7.50 -30.11
C GLY A 56 15.31 -6.46 -29.69
N LYS A 57 15.10 -5.46 -30.57
CA LYS A 57 13.94 -4.59 -30.53
C LYS A 57 12.73 -5.52 -30.45
N VAL A 58 11.66 -5.08 -29.83
CA VAL A 58 10.37 -5.75 -29.95
C VAL A 58 9.93 -5.59 -31.41
N VAL A 59 10.44 -6.46 -32.30
CA VAL A 59 10.34 -6.32 -33.77
C VAL A 59 8.92 -6.62 -34.26
N ALA A 60 8.13 -7.35 -33.47
CA ALA A 60 6.79 -7.81 -33.88
C ALA A 60 5.81 -6.66 -34.14
N PHE A 61 5.83 -5.59 -33.34
CA PHE A 61 4.89 -4.47 -33.50
C PHE A 61 5.18 -3.63 -34.76
N ASP A 62 6.46 -3.38 -35.05
CA ASP A 62 6.87 -2.62 -36.24
C ASP A 62 6.63 -3.44 -37.53
N GLN A 63 6.83 -4.77 -37.49
CA GLN A 63 6.58 -5.65 -38.64
C GLN A 63 5.09 -5.81 -39.00
N CYS A 64 4.18 -5.72 -38.04
CA CYS A 64 2.74 -5.66 -38.32
C CYS A 64 2.35 -4.37 -39.05
N ARG A 65 2.87 -3.21 -38.61
CA ARG A 65 2.63 -1.92 -39.29
C ARG A 65 3.22 -1.88 -40.71
N GLU A 66 4.30 -2.61 -40.94
CA GLU A 66 4.93 -2.78 -42.26
C GLU A 66 4.26 -3.89 -43.12
N GLY A 67 3.17 -4.52 -42.65
CA GLY A 67 2.41 -5.53 -43.41
C GLY A 67 3.12 -6.88 -43.59
N LYS A 68 4.16 -7.17 -42.79
CA LYS A 68 4.97 -8.40 -42.89
C LYS A 68 4.40 -9.59 -42.10
N ILE A 69 3.39 -9.36 -41.27
CA ILE A 69 2.69 -10.40 -40.51
C ILE A 69 1.21 -10.27 -40.83
N THR A 70 0.64 -11.28 -41.48
CA THR A 70 -0.80 -11.36 -41.73
C THR A 70 -1.54 -11.83 -40.47
N PRO A 71 -2.72 -11.29 -40.16
CA PRO A 71 -3.56 -11.79 -39.07
C PRO A 71 -4.19 -13.15 -39.44
N VAL A 72 -4.46 -13.98 -38.42
CA VAL A 72 -5.13 -15.30 -38.55
C VAL A 72 -6.63 -15.14 -38.80
N SER A 73 -7.23 -14.11 -38.21
CA SER A 73 -8.63 -13.75 -38.39
C SER A 73 -8.78 -12.23 -38.27
N ASP A 74 -9.63 -11.66 -39.12
CA ASP A 74 -10.02 -10.27 -39.01
C ASP A 74 -11.09 -10.11 -37.93
N ASN A 75 -10.95 -9.06 -37.10
CA ASN A 75 -12.01 -8.49 -36.25
C ASN A 75 -12.54 -9.36 -35.10
N GLN A 76 -11.68 -9.75 -34.14
CA GLN A 76 -12.18 -10.24 -32.86
C GLN A 76 -12.62 -9.06 -31.97
N GLN A 77 -13.82 -9.14 -31.39
CA GLN A 77 -14.28 -8.15 -30.40
C GLN A 77 -13.79 -8.54 -29.02
N LEU A 78 -13.05 -7.64 -28.37
CA LEU A 78 -12.57 -7.80 -27.00
C LEU A 78 -13.26 -6.80 -26.09
N LEU A 79 -13.66 -7.28 -24.92
CA LEU A 79 -14.10 -6.41 -23.84
C LEU A 79 -12.87 -6.00 -23.02
N VAL A 80 -12.72 -4.69 -22.78
CA VAL A 80 -11.67 -4.16 -21.90
C VAL A 80 -12.30 -3.54 -20.66
N ASN A 81 -11.59 -3.59 -19.55
CA ASN A 81 -11.95 -3.05 -18.23
C ASN A 81 -11.97 -1.49 -18.17
N SER A 82 -12.39 -0.86 -19.26
CA SER A 82 -12.42 0.58 -19.46
C SER A 82 -13.85 1.04 -19.74
N TYR A 83 -14.22 2.22 -19.25
CA TYR A 83 -15.49 2.88 -19.49
C TYR A 83 -15.23 4.22 -20.16
N ASP A 84 -15.89 4.47 -21.29
CA ASP A 84 -15.81 5.77 -21.95
C ASP A 84 -16.45 6.83 -21.04
N LEU A 85 -15.75 7.96 -20.87
CA LEU A 85 -16.22 9.12 -20.14
C LEU A 85 -16.59 10.23 -21.13
N GLU A 86 -17.71 10.88 -20.90
CA GLU A 86 -17.98 12.19 -21.49
C GLU A 86 -17.20 13.26 -20.70
N ARG A 87 -16.64 14.24 -21.41
CA ARG A 87 -15.92 15.35 -20.78
C ARG A 87 -16.84 16.11 -19.82
N PRO A 88 -16.30 16.69 -18.74
CA PRO A 88 -17.09 17.57 -17.87
C PRO A 88 -17.75 18.69 -18.68
N GLY A 89 -19.02 18.97 -18.39
CA GLY A 89 -19.76 20.06 -19.06
C GLY A 89 -19.34 21.48 -18.67
N ARG A 90 -18.47 21.63 -17.65
CA ARG A 90 -17.94 22.92 -17.18
C ARG A 90 -16.51 22.79 -16.69
N GLY A 91 -15.77 23.89 -16.74
CA GLY A 91 -14.45 23.99 -16.12
C GLY A 91 -14.52 23.92 -14.60
N VAL A 92 -13.40 23.50 -13.99
CA VAL A 92 -13.26 23.38 -12.53
C VAL A 92 -12.03 24.16 -12.07
N PHE A 93 -12.13 24.85 -10.94
CA PHE A 93 -11.02 25.60 -10.36
C PHE A 93 -10.18 24.70 -9.47
N GLN A 94 -8.86 24.66 -9.70
CA GLN A 94 -7.90 23.91 -8.92
C GLN A 94 -7.18 24.84 -7.92
N TYR A 95 -7.17 24.41 -6.67
CA TYR A 95 -6.53 25.07 -5.55
C TYR A 95 -5.49 24.16 -4.90
N GLU A 96 -4.46 24.78 -4.33
CA GLU A 96 -3.66 24.16 -3.27
C GLU A 96 -4.31 24.49 -1.92
N LEU A 97 -4.75 23.46 -1.19
CA LEU A 97 -5.24 23.56 0.18
C LEU A 97 -4.18 22.98 1.11
N LYS A 98 -3.54 23.84 1.91
CA LYS A 98 -2.46 23.44 2.83
C LYS A 98 -2.88 23.62 4.28
N PHE A 99 -2.58 22.64 5.11
CA PHE A 99 -2.75 22.71 6.56
C PHE A 99 -1.40 23.00 7.22
N ILE A 100 -1.32 24.05 8.00
CA ILE A 100 -0.09 24.53 8.64
C ILE A 100 -0.25 24.44 10.15
N ALA A 101 0.62 23.67 10.81
CA ALA A 101 0.66 23.53 12.26
C ALA A 101 1.59 24.54 12.93
N ASP A 102 1.08 25.20 13.96
CA ASP A 102 1.85 26.03 14.88
C ASP A 102 1.91 25.37 16.27
N TYR A 103 3.13 25.12 16.73
CA TYR A 103 3.43 24.52 18.03
C TYR A 103 3.63 25.55 19.16
N GLY A 104 3.61 26.85 18.82
CA GLY A 104 3.66 27.99 19.74
C GLY A 104 4.96 28.11 20.52
N ARG A 105 6.10 27.90 19.85
CA ARG A 105 7.46 28.18 20.35
C ARG A 105 8.19 29.06 19.34
N VAL A 106 8.93 30.05 19.84
CA VAL A 106 9.64 31.06 19.02
C VAL A 106 10.65 30.43 18.06
N ASP A 107 11.27 29.30 18.43
CA ASP A 107 12.36 28.67 17.66
C ASP A 107 11.92 27.50 16.76
N GLN A 108 10.62 27.22 16.63
CA GLN A 108 10.12 26.13 15.77
C GLN A 108 9.41 26.68 14.54
N PRO A 109 9.84 26.31 13.32
CA PRO A 109 9.14 26.70 12.11
C PRO A 109 7.76 26.05 12.06
N LEU A 110 6.82 26.74 11.40
CA LEU A 110 5.52 26.19 11.04
C LEU A 110 5.72 24.89 10.24
N GLU A 111 4.91 23.87 10.52
CA GLU A 111 4.97 22.59 9.81
C GLU A 111 3.83 22.50 8.79
N ASP A 112 4.15 22.25 7.52
CA ASP A 112 3.15 21.88 6.52
C ASP A 112 2.71 20.44 6.76
N LEU A 113 1.45 20.28 7.18
CA LEU A 113 0.84 19.00 7.44
C LEU A 113 0.29 18.31 6.18
N SER A 114 0.38 18.95 5.02
CA SER A 114 -0.20 18.49 3.75
C SER A 114 0.76 17.60 2.98
N GLU A 115 2.05 17.70 3.27
CA GLU A 115 3.07 16.82 2.71
C GLU A 115 2.98 15.42 3.32
N ILE A 116 2.83 14.41 2.44
CA ILE A 116 2.80 13.01 2.86
C ILE A 116 4.24 12.48 2.94
N PRO A 117 4.73 12.08 4.12
CA PRO A 117 6.09 11.56 4.26
C PRO A 117 6.30 10.26 3.47
N THR A 118 7.51 10.06 2.95
CA THR A 118 7.87 8.85 2.17
C THR A 118 7.81 7.55 2.97
N ARG A 119 7.98 7.61 4.30
CA ARG A 119 7.88 6.44 5.17
C ARG A 119 6.41 6.03 5.30
N HIS A 120 6.08 4.83 4.82
CA HIS A 120 4.71 4.29 4.79
C HIS A 120 3.90 4.50 6.07
N VAL A 121 4.52 4.36 7.24
CA VAL A 121 3.78 4.50 8.50
C VAL A 121 3.48 5.95 8.86
N LEU A 122 4.40 6.88 8.56
CA LEU A 122 4.13 8.31 8.71
C LEU A 122 3.09 8.76 7.69
N ALA A 123 3.09 8.17 6.48
CA ALA A 123 2.06 8.42 5.48
C ALA A 123 0.66 8.02 5.95
N SER A 124 0.51 6.89 6.66
CA SER A 124 -0.80 6.48 7.21
C SER A 124 -1.32 7.46 8.27
N ASN A 125 -0.48 7.87 9.23
CA ASN A 125 -0.88 8.87 10.25
C ASN A 125 -1.23 10.20 9.61
N ARG A 126 -0.39 10.66 8.69
CA ARG A 126 -0.60 11.91 7.95
C ARG A 126 -1.95 11.90 7.24
N ARG A 127 -2.32 10.79 6.59
CA ARG A 127 -3.63 10.65 5.93
C ARG A 127 -4.80 10.68 6.89
N LEU A 128 -4.69 10.04 8.06
CA LEU A 128 -5.74 10.07 9.07
C LEU A 128 -5.89 11.47 9.67
N CYS A 129 -4.77 12.13 9.97
CA CYS A 129 -4.72 13.52 10.40
C CYS A 129 -5.39 14.44 9.39
N LEU A 130 -4.98 14.37 8.12
CA LEU A 130 -5.56 15.15 7.04
C LEU A 130 -7.06 14.88 6.90
N THR A 131 -7.49 13.62 6.95
CA THR A 131 -8.93 13.27 6.92
C THR A 131 -9.71 14.05 7.98
N ARG A 132 -9.25 14.04 9.23
CA ARG A 132 -9.90 14.77 10.33
C ARG A 132 -9.82 16.28 10.17
N LEU A 133 -8.71 16.81 9.65
CA LEU A 133 -8.58 18.24 9.39
C LEU A 133 -9.52 18.73 8.28
N TYR A 134 -9.71 17.95 7.22
CA TYR A 134 -10.71 18.23 6.19
C TYR A 134 -12.12 18.22 6.77
N GLU A 135 -12.48 17.21 7.57
CA GLU A 135 -13.79 17.15 8.25
C GLU A 135 -14.03 18.39 9.13
N LEU A 136 -13.03 18.78 9.95
CA LEU A 136 -13.12 19.96 10.81
C LEU A 136 -13.19 21.26 10.01
N LEU A 137 -12.42 21.38 8.92
CA LEU A 137 -12.46 22.55 8.04
C LEU A 137 -13.87 22.76 7.49
N PHE A 138 -14.49 21.72 6.91
CA PHE A 138 -15.84 21.84 6.35
C PHE A 138 -16.90 22.03 7.43
N HIS A 139 -16.76 21.40 8.59
CA HIS A 139 -17.69 21.56 9.70
C HIS A 139 -17.63 22.98 10.30
N GLN A 140 -16.43 23.53 10.51
CA GLN A 140 -16.24 24.83 11.17
C GLN A 140 -16.41 26.01 10.21
N HIS A 141 -16.12 25.82 8.91
CA HIS A 141 -16.16 26.87 7.89
C HIS A 141 -17.17 26.58 6.77
N GLY A 142 -18.20 25.77 7.04
CA GLY A 142 -19.16 25.30 6.03
C GLY A 142 -19.87 26.41 5.24
N ALA A 143 -20.08 27.58 5.84
CA ALA A 143 -20.65 28.75 5.16
C ALA A 143 -19.77 29.24 4.00
N TYR A 144 -18.44 29.14 4.12
CA TYR A 144 -17.50 29.51 3.07
C TYR A 144 -17.57 28.56 1.88
N PHE A 145 -17.63 27.25 2.16
CA PHE A 145 -17.69 26.20 1.14
C PHE A 145 -19.10 26.01 0.56
N GLU A 146 -20.04 26.89 0.90
CA GLU A 146 -21.47 26.78 0.57
C GLU A 146 -22.06 25.39 0.88
N ALA A 147 -21.58 24.77 1.97
CA ALA A 147 -22.04 23.45 2.36
C ALA A 147 -23.57 23.46 2.55
N ASN A 148 -24.27 22.51 1.91
CA ASN A 148 -25.73 22.28 1.94
C ASN A 148 -26.61 22.97 0.88
N LYS A 149 -26.06 23.49 -0.24
CA LYS A 149 -26.89 23.84 -1.40
C LYS A 149 -27.23 22.60 -2.25
N PHE A 150 -28.47 22.14 -2.12
CA PHE A 150 -29.04 21.11 -2.98
C PHE A 150 -29.95 21.76 -4.03
N ASN A 151 -29.87 21.26 -5.25
CA ASN A 151 -30.82 21.62 -6.28
C ASN A 151 -32.21 21.02 -5.98
N LYS A 152 -33.21 21.36 -6.80
CA LYS A 152 -34.60 20.89 -6.63
C LYS A 152 -34.77 19.37 -6.63
N ASN A 153 -33.76 18.62 -7.12
CA ASN A 153 -33.77 17.17 -7.19
C ASN A 153 -33.00 16.53 -6.02
N GLY A 154 -32.56 17.31 -5.02
CA GLY A 154 -31.79 16.82 -3.88
C GLY A 154 -30.33 16.46 -4.20
N MET A 155 -29.80 16.91 -5.34
CA MET A 155 -28.40 16.71 -5.72
C MET A 155 -27.57 17.97 -5.44
N TYR A 156 -26.27 17.82 -5.21
CA TYR A 156 -25.39 18.98 -5.01
C TYR A 156 -25.42 19.94 -6.20
N GLU A 157 -25.60 21.23 -5.92
CA GLU A 157 -25.51 22.29 -6.93
C GLU A 157 -24.05 22.58 -7.33
N HIS A 158 -23.18 22.54 -6.33
CA HIS A 158 -21.73 22.71 -6.45
C HIS A 158 -21.01 21.62 -5.66
N VAL A 159 -19.84 21.23 -6.15
CA VAL A 159 -19.06 20.15 -5.57
C VAL A 159 -17.62 20.60 -5.35
N TYR A 160 -17.10 20.23 -4.18
CA TYR A 160 -15.68 20.23 -3.92
C TYR A 160 -15.14 18.80 -4.02
N VAL A 161 -13.96 18.68 -4.62
CA VAL A 161 -13.27 17.40 -4.82
C VAL A 161 -11.88 17.55 -4.23
N TYR A 162 -11.47 16.63 -3.38
CA TYR A 162 -10.17 16.68 -2.74
C TYR A 162 -9.52 15.31 -2.63
N ASP A 163 -8.19 15.27 -2.74
CA ASP A 163 -7.43 14.02 -2.67
C ASP A 163 -7.05 13.61 -1.23
N ARG A 164 -7.46 14.41 -0.24
CA ARG A 164 -7.02 14.39 1.17
C ARG A 164 -5.51 14.60 1.32
N ALA A 165 -4.91 15.35 0.41
CA ALA A 165 -3.57 15.88 0.46
C ALA A 165 -3.64 17.38 0.17
N ILE A 166 -2.94 17.86 -0.87
CA ILE A 166 -2.83 19.28 -1.22
C ILE A 166 -3.86 19.69 -2.28
N LYS A 167 -4.29 18.76 -3.16
CA LYS A 167 -5.11 19.13 -4.32
C LYS A 167 -6.57 19.25 -3.91
N PHE A 168 -7.11 20.44 -4.14
CA PHE A 168 -8.52 20.76 -3.94
C PHE A 168 -9.10 21.31 -5.23
N TYR A 169 -10.32 20.91 -5.56
CA TYR A 169 -11.02 21.38 -6.75
C TYR A 169 -12.41 21.86 -6.36
N CYS A 170 -12.89 22.92 -7.01
CA CYS A 170 -14.23 23.44 -6.81
C CYS A 170 -14.85 23.87 -8.12
N SER A 171 -16.15 23.65 -8.27
CA SER A 171 -16.91 24.21 -9.40
C SER A 171 -17.13 25.72 -9.31
N LEU A 172 -16.90 26.32 -8.14
CA LEU A 172 -17.03 27.76 -7.89
C LEU A 172 -15.65 28.40 -7.83
N ASP A 173 -15.57 29.63 -8.33
CA ASP A 173 -14.41 30.50 -8.13
C ASP A 173 -14.44 31.04 -6.70
N MET A 174 -13.63 30.45 -5.83
CA MET A 174 -13.52 30.82 -4.43
C MET A 174 -12.40 31.84 -4.21
N GLN A 175 -12.58 32.69 -3.21
CA GLN A 175 -11.56 33.65 -2.81
C GLN A 175 -10.32 32.95 -2.24
N ASP A 176 -9.13 33.47 -2.53
CA ASP A 176 -7.91 32.96 -1.90
C ASP A 176 -7.90 33.27 -0.39
N ARG A 177 -7.28 32.36 0.37
CA ARG A 177 -7.03 32.45 1.81
C ARG A 177 -5.54 32.19 2.02
N ASP A 178 -4.78 33.26 2.17
CA ASP A 178 -3.32 33.23 2.30
C ASP A 178 -2.87 33.18 3.77
N GLU A 179 -1.57 33.40 4.01
CA GLU A 179 -1.00 33.45 5.35
C GLU A 179 -1.51 34.64 6.17
N GLN A 180 -1.96 35.72 5.52
CA GLN A 180 -2.55 36.89 6.19
C GLN A 180 -4.02 36.65 6.58
N ASN A 181 -4.74 35.82 5.84
CA ASN A 181 -6.14 35.48 6.09
C ASN A 181 -6.43 33.96 5.97
N PRO A 182 -5.83 33.10 6.81
CA PRO A 182 -6.07 31.67 6.74
C PRO A 182 -7.43 31.28 7.37
N PHE A 183 -7.87 30.05 7.17
CA PHE A 183 -8.85 29.43 8.05
C PHE A 183 -8.19 29.01 9.35
N ILE A 184 -8.80 29.30 10.48
CA ILE A 184 -8.35 28.82 11.80
C ILE A 184 -9.17 27.58 12.14
N ILE A 185 -8.51 26.46 12.41
CA ILE A 185 -9.16 25.19 12.72
C ILE A 185 -8.96 24.87 14.20
N ASP A 186 -10.07 24.71 14.91
CA ASP A 186 -10.06 24.16 16.27
C ASP A 186 -9.84 22.64 16.20
N ILE A 187 -8.75 22.18 16.80
CA ILE A 187 -8.31 20.78 16.83
C ILE A 187 -8.50 20.12 18.20
N ASN A 188 -9.23 20.74 19.13
CA ASN A 188 -9.46 20.19 20.48
C ASN A 188 -10.13 18.82 20.48
N SER A 189 -10.90 18.50 19.43
CA SER A 189 -11.54 17.19 19.23
C SER A 189 -10.60 16.13 18.64
N MET A 190 -9.40 16.49 18.17
CA MET A 190 -8.44 15.56 17.58
C MET A 190 -7.55 14.93 18.63
N THR A 191 -7.27 13.63 18.47
CA THR A 191 -6.29 12.95 19.33
C THR A 191 -4.86 13.39 19.00
N PRO A 192 -4.04 13.70 20.02
CA PRO A 192 -2.63 14.08 19.89
C PRO A 192 -1.78 13.25 18.91
N ASP A 193 -1.96 11.93 18.91
CA ASP A 193 -1.13 11.00 18.14
C ASP A 193 -1.37 11.02 16.62
N LEU A 194 -2.39 11.74 16.16
CA LEU A 194 -2.61 11.97 14.73
C LEU A 194 -1.52 12.86 14.13
N PHE A 195 -0.99 13.78 14.92
CA PHE A 195 0.15 14.60 14.55
C PHE A 195 1.44 13.80 14.77
N ASP A 196 2.43 13.94 13.88
CA ASP A 196 3.69 13.19 13.99
C ASP A 196 4.30 13.41 15.39
N HIS A 197 4.81 12.34 16.00
CA HIS A 197 4.96 12.07 17.44
C HIS A 197 5.83 13.06 18.26
N ARG A 198 6.21 14.19 17.69
CA ARG A 198 7.07 15.18 18.33
C ARG A 198 6.28 16.01 19.34
N ARG A 199 5.11 16.60 18.98
CA ARG A 199 4.19 17.39 19.85
C ARG A 199 2.82 17.58 19.17
N ASN A 200 1.84 18.10 19.90
CA ASN A 200 0.57 18.58 19.33
C ASN A 200 0.69 20.04 18.89
N PRO A 201 0.10 20.41 17.75
CA PRO A 201 -0.08 21.82 17.43
C PRO A 201 -0.92 22.50 18.50
N LYS A 202 -0.62 23.77 18.79
CA LYS A 202 -1.51 24.66 19.53
C LYS A 202 -2.59 25.23 18.62
N LYS A 203 -2.26 25.45 17.35
CA LYS A 203 -3.16 25.96 16.31
C LYS A 203 -2.86 25.25 15.01
N VAL A 204 -3.90 25.00 14.22
CA VAL A 204 -3.77 24.60 12.82
C VAL A 204 -4.49 25.63 11.96
N PHE A 205 -3.81 26.07 10.93
CA PHE A 205 -4.32 26.98 9.92
C PHE A 205 -4.53 26.21 8.62
N ALA A 206 -5.51 26.61 7.81
CA ALA A 206 -5.59 26.16 6.43
C ALA A 206 -5.51 27.35 5.46
N THR A 207 -4.64 27.25 4.46
CA THR A 207 -4.53 28.21 3.36
C THR A 207 -5.09 27.58 2.09
N LEU A 208 -5.74 28.39 1.26
CA LEU A 208 -6.39 27.97 0.03
C LEU A 208 -5.95 28.94 -1.06
N LYS A 209 -5.25 28.45 -2.07
CA LYS A 209 -4.72 29.29 -3.16
C LYS A 209 -5.05 28.73 -4.52
N GLN A 210 -5.72 29.50 -5.37
CA GLN A 210 -6.02 29.11 -6.73
C GLN A 210 -4.73 28.98 -7.54
N THR A 211 -4.57 27.81 -8.16
CA THR A 211 -3.43 27.54 -9.05
C THR A 211 -3.79 27.71 -10.51
N GLN A 212 -4.97 27.22 -10.91
CA GLN A 212 -5.40 27.23 -12.30
C GLN A 212 -6.89 26.90 -12.42
N LYS A 213 -7.47 27.18 -13.59
CA LYS A 213 -8.79 26.70 -13.99
C LYS A 213 -8.61 25.61 -15.04
N LEU A 214 -9.16 24.42 -14.78
CA LEU A 214 -9.16 23.30 -15.70
C LEU A 214 -10.36 23.41 -16.63
N GLU A 215 -10.15 23.85 -17.86
CA GLU A 215 -11.17 23.83 -18.90
C GLU A 215 -11.23 22.46 -19.60
N PRO A 216 -12.43 21.88 -19.84
CA PRO A 216 -12.58 20.52 -20.37
C PRO A 216 -11.83 20.26 -21.69
N ASP A 217 -11.73 21.28 -22.54
CA ASP A 217 -11.23 21.12 -23.91
C ASP A 217 -9.77 21.51 -24.12
N THR A 218 -9.21 22.35 -23.25
CA THR A 218 -7.86 22.90 -23.42
C THR A 218 -6.87 22.41 -22.36
N THR A 219 -7.36 21.84 -21.27
CA THR A 219 -6.50 21.35 -20.18
C THR A 219 -5.68 20.15 -20.61
N ASN A 220 -4.46 20.07 -20.08
CA ASN A 220 -3.61 18.90 -20.21
C ASN A 220 -4.33 17.62 -19.71
N GLY A 221 -4.32 16.56 -20.53
CA GLY A 221 -4.97 15.30 -20.19
C GLY A 221 -4.54 14.69 -18.85
N ALA A 222 -3.29 14.88 -18.41
CA ALA A 222 -2.82 14.37 -17.12
C ALA A 222 -3.42 15.11 -15.91
N GLU A 223 -3.63 16.42 -16.02
CA GLU A 223 -4.22 17.24 -14.95
C GLU A 223 -5.71 16.97 -14.81
N MET A 224 -6.41 16.92 -15.95
CA MET A 224 -7.82 16.55 -16.00
C MET A 224 -8.04 15.11 -15.52
N ALA A 225 -7.15 14.17 -15.88
CA ALA A 225 -7.20 12.80 -15.34
C ALA A 225 -7.03 12.78 -13.82
N THR A 226 -6.13 13.59 -13.26
CA THR A 226 -5.95 13.68 -11.80
C THR A 226 -7.21 14.20 -11.11
N TYR A 227 -7.86 15.22 -11.67
CA TYR A 227 -9.14 15.72 -11.17
C TYR A 227 -10.22 14.63 -11.20
N LEU A 228 -10.40 13.95 -12.33
CA LEU A 228 -11.41 12.90 -12.48
C LEU A 228 -11.14 11.70 -11.56
N GLU A 229 -9.88 11.31 -11.35
CA GLU A 229 -9.54 10.26 -10.38
C GLU A 229 -9.89 10.65 -8.95
N ALA A 230 -9.68 11.92 -8.58
CA ALA A 230 -10.09 12.44 -7.29
C ALA A 230 -11.63 12.49 -7.19
N LEU A 231 -12.33 12.91 -8.24
CA LEU A 231 -13.79 12.95 -8.32
C LEU A 231 -14.40 11.58 -8.03
N PHE A 232 -13.93 10.53 -8.71
CA PHE A 232 -14.39 9.15 -8.50
C PHE A 232 -13.95 8.53 -7.15
N CYS A 233 -13.31 9.30 -6.26
CA CYS A 233 -13.09 8.91 -4.86
C CYS A 233 -14.11 9.54 -3.90
N GLN A 234 -14.74 10.66 -4.25
CA GLN A 234 -15.33 11.55 -3.24
C GLN A 234 -16.43 10.88 -2.43
N HIS A 235 -17.36 10.16 -3.06
CA HIS A 235 -18.40 9.41 -2.36
C HIS A 235 -17.85 8.48 -1.27
N GLN A 236 -16.74 7.81 -1.58
CA GLN A 236 -16.10 6.84 -0.68
C GLN A 236 -15.31 7.52 0.43
N LEU A 237 -14.92 8.78 0.23
CA LEU A 237 -14.24 9.62 1.21
C LEU A 237 -15.25 10.41 2.06
N ASP A 238 -16.46 10.69 1.60
CA ASP A 238 -17.46 11.40 2.40
C ASP A 238 -18.28 10.47 3.30
N GLY A 239 -18.40 9.19 2.90
CA GLY A 239 -19.10 8.17 3.67
C GLY A 239 -18.38 7.72 4.97
N PRO A 240 -19.02 6.84 5.76
CA PRO A 240 -18.39 6.23 6.94
C PRO A 240 -17.07 5.54 6.56
N GLU A 241 -16.15 5.34 7.54
CA GLU A 241 -14.82 4.69 7.39
C GLU A 241 -14.91 3.20 6.93
N ARG A 242 -15.55 2.97 5.79
CA ARG A 242 -15.74 1.68 5.12
C ARG A 242 -14.60 1.41 4.16
N PHE A 243 -14.09 2.44 3.49
CA PHE A 243 -13.04 2.30 2.50
C PHE A 243 -11.71 2.84 3.01
N VAL A 244 -10.63 2.15 2.68
CA VAL A 244 -9.27 2.62 2.93
C VAL A 244 -8.52 2.82 1.61
N LYS A 245 -7.88 3.99 1.46
CA LYS A 245 -7.17 4.41 0.24
C LYS A 245 -5.66 4.19 0.35
N PHE A 246 -5.09 3.56 -0.67
CA PHE A 246 -3.65 3.41 -0.88
C PHE A 246 -3.26 3.82 -2.31
N GLY A 247 -3.00 5.11 -2.51
CA GLY A 247 -2.78 5.67 -3.85
C GLY A 247 -4.08 5.61 -4.66
N SER A 248 -4.02 5.06 -5.86
CA SER A 248 -5.18 4.80 -6.74
C SER A 248 -5.98 3.52 -6.37
N LYS A 249 -5.61 2.84 -5.29
CA LYS A 249 -6.26 1.60 -4.82
C LYS A 249 -7.15 1.89 -3.62
N MET A 250 -8.35 1.34 -3.62
CA MET A 250 -9.34 1.45 -2.55
C MET A 250 -9.74 0.04 -2.12
N PHE A 251 -9.86 -0.21 -0.82
CA PHE A 251 -10.26 -1.52 -0.28
C PHE A 251 -11.45 -1.37 0.67
N ASP A 252 -12.44 -2.25 0.56
CA ASP A 252 -13.62 -2.30 1.42
C ASP A 252 -13.30 -3.05 2.73
N LEU A 253 -13.31 -2.34 3.85
CA LEU A 253 -13.06 -2.91 5.17
C LEU A 253 -14.17 -3.86 5.64
N LYS A 254 -15.37 -3.80 5.05
CA LYS A 254 -16.45 -4.75 5.32
C LYS A 254 -16.25 -6.10 4.63
N SER A 255 -15.58 -6.13 3.48
CA SER A 255 -15.22 -7.40 2.82
C SER A 255 -14.26 -8.18 3.71
N LYS A 256 -14.45 -9.50 3.85
CA LYS A 256 -13.63 -10.34 4.72
C LYS A 256 -13.52 -11.74 4.14
N SER A 257 -12.30 -12.15 3.83
CA SER A 257 -11.96 -13.55 3.56
C SER A 257 -10.72 -13.94 4.36
N ASP A 258 -10.92 -14.69 5.45
CA ASP A 258 -9.84 -15.03 6.37
C ASP A 258 -8.85 -16.00 5.73
N ILE A 259 -7.54 -15.68 5.85
CA ILE A 259 -6.46 -16.55 5.39
C ILE A 259 -5.62 -17.10 6.55
N THR A 260 -6.19 -17.11 7.76
CA THR A 260 -5.57 -17.52 9.05
C THR A 260 -4.37 -16.65 9.44
N GLY A 261 -3.84 -16.83 10.65
CA GLY A 261 -2.60 -16.14 11.04
C GLY A 261 -2.77 -14.67 11.43
N GLY A 262 -3.97 -14.23 11.85
CA GLY A 262 -4.26 -12.82 12.10
C GLY A 262 -4.36 -11.99 10.81
N CYS A 263 -4.55 -12.64 9.66
CA CYS A 263 -4.57 -12.02 8.34
C CYS A 263 -5.90 -12.31 7.62
N GLU A 264 -6.51 -11.25 7.08
CA GLU A 264 -7.73 -11.32 6.27
C GLU A 264 -7.50 -10.65 4.92
N LEU A 265 -8.17 -11.15 3.88
CA LEU A 265 -8.17 -10.51 2.57
C LEU A 265 -9.31 -9.50 2.50
N LYS A 266 -9.00 -8.35 1.92
CA LYS A 266 -9.95 -7.30 1.55
C LYS A 266 -10.05 -7.19 0.05
N ASP A 267 -11.28 -7.17 -0.42
CA ASP A 267 -11.62 -6.82 -1.80
C ASP A 267 -11.55 -5.31 -1.97
N GLY A 268 -11.31 -4.91 -3.21
CA GLY A 268 -11.13 -3.53 -3.56
C GLY A 268 -11.00 -3.36 -5.06
N HIS A 269 -10.63 -2.15 -5.43
CA HIS A 269 -10.37 -1.81 -6.82
C HIS A 269 -9.19 -0.87 -6.97
N HIS A 270 -8.57 -0.94 -8.13
CA HIS A 270 -7.68 0.08 -8.65
C HIS A 270 -8.44 0.84 -9.73
N LYS A 271 -8.41 2.17 -9.67
CA LYS A 271 -8.97 3.03 -10.71
C LYS A 271 -7.89 3.92 -11.30
N SER A 272 -7.99 4.20 -12.58
CA SER A 272 -7.15 5.20 -13.24
C SER A 272 -7.92 5.84 -14.39
N VAL A 273 -7.73 7.14 -14.58
CA VAL A 273 -8.31 7.86 -15.71
C VAL A 273 -7.22 8.10 -16.75
N ARG A 274 -7.53 7.84 -18.01
CA ARG A 274 -6.65 8.14 -19.14
C ARG A 274 -7.34 9.10 -20.07
N ILE A 275 -6.61 10.12 -20.50
CA ILE A 275 -7.09 11.09 -21.48
C ILE A 275 -6.07 11.11 -22.62
N ALA A 276 -6.51 10.75 -23.83
CA ALA A 276 -5.68 10.74 -25.02
C ALA A 276 -6.47 11.27 -26.22
N GLU A 277 -5.87 12.23 -26.94
CA GLU A 277 -6.33 12.88 -28.17
C GLU A 277 -7.70 13.57 -28.08
N ASN A 278 -8.78 12.85 -27.71
CA ASN A 278 -10.09 13.38 -27.31
C ASN A 278 -10.93 12.38 -26.51
N VAL A 279 -10.39 11.22 -26.15
CA VAL A 279 -11.10 10.16 -25.43
C VAL A 279 -10.68 10.19 -23.97
N ALA A 280 -11.66 10.30 -23.08
CA ALA A 280 -11.47 10.11 -21.65
C ALA A 280 -11.98 8.72 -21.27
N GLU A 281 -11.17 7.97 -20.54
CA GLU A 281 -11.46 6.58 -20.20
C GLU A 281 -11.20 6.33 -18.71
N LEU A 282 -12.17 5.74 -18.03
CA LEU A 282 -12.02 5.25 -16.67
C LEU A 282 -11.72 3.76 -16.70
N GLN A 283 -10.51 3.37 -16.27
CA GLN A 283 -10.14 1.98 -16.10
C GLN A 283 -10.39 1.53 -14.66
N ILE A 284 -11.06 0.40 -14.48
CA ILE A 284 -11.33 -0.18 -13.16
C ILE A 284 -10.90 -1.64 -13.14
N ASP A 285 -10.05 -1.97 -12.17
CA ASP A 285 -9.61 -3.33 -11.90
C ASP A 285 -10.06 -3.76 -10.50
N ALA A 286 -10.69 -4.92 -10.37
CA ALA A 286 -10.82 -5.58 -9.08
C ALA A 286 -9.43 -5.95 -8.51
N LYS A 287 -9.26 -5.78 -7.20
CA LYS A 287 -8.03 -6.10 -6.47
C LYS A 287 -8.38 -6.79 -5.15
N ILE A 288 -7.53 -7.71 -4.75
CA ILE A 288 -7.54 -8.31 -3.41
C ILE A 288 -6.19 -8.05 -2.74
N SER A 289 -6.20 -7.77 -1.44
CA SER A 289 -4.96 -7.51 -0.69
C SER A 289 -5.10 -8.01 0.74
N PRO A 290 -3.99 -8.47 1.37
CA PRO A 290 -4.00 -8.92 2.75
C PRO A 290 -3.94 -7.73 3.73
N PHE A 291 -4.68 -7.85 4.83
CA PHE A 291 -4.83 -6.89 5.91
C PHE A 291 -4.72 -7.59 7.27
N HIS A 292 -4.31 -6.84 8.29
CA HIS A 292 -4.37 -7.29 9.67
C HIS A 292 -5.81 -7.40 10.13
N GLN A 293 -6.18 -8.53 10.72
CA GLN A 293 -7.49 -8.69 11.36
C GLN A 293 -7.59 -7.79 12.59
N GLY A 294 -8.74 -7.11 12.74
CA GLY A 294 -9.04 -6.33 13.94
C GLY A 294 -9.51 -7.22 15.10
N LEU A 295 -8.56 -7.82 15.81
CA LEU A 295 -8.79 -8.71 16.94
C LEU A 295 -8.27 -8.12 18.25
N PRO A 296 -8.81 -8.52 19.41
CA PRO A 296 -8.16 -8.31 20.70
C PRO A 296 -6.70 -8.75 20.62
N PHE A 297 -5.79 -7.96 21.20
CA PHE A 297 -4.36 -8.09 20.91
C PHE A 297 -3.83 -9.49 21.26
N LEU A 298 -4.24 -10.07 22.39
CA LEU A 298 -3.89 -11.45 22.76
C LEU A 298 -4.39 -12.50 21.75
N HIS A 299 -5.64 -12.38 21.27
CA HIS A 299 -6.17 -13.26 20.23
C HIS A 299 -5.40 -13.12 18.91
N TYR A 300 -4.96 -11.91 18.58
CA TYR A 300 -4.12 -11.66 17.43
C TYR A 300 -2.73 -12.30 17.57
N LEU A 301 -2.10 -12.23 18.74
CA LEU A 301 -0.83 -12.91 19.01
C LEU A 301 -0.96 -14.43 18.89
N HIS A 302 -2.04 -14.99 19.42
CA HIS A 302 -2.36 -16.41 19.27
C HIS A 302 -2.51 -16.77 17.79
N ALA A 303 -3.36 -16.05 17.05
CA ALA A 303 -3.58 -16.31 15.64
C ALA A 303 -2.28 -16.22 14.83
N ARG A 304 -1.48 -15.17 15.01
CA ARG A 304 -0.29 -14.88 14.19
C ARG A 304 0.93 -15.72 14.55
N PHE A 305 1.14 -16.01 15.83
CA PHE A 305 2.39 -16.57 16.35
C PHE A 305 2.24 -17.88 17.12
N GLY A 306 0.99 -18.33 17.35
CA GLY A 306 0.66 -19.47 18.18
C GLY A 306 0.91 -19.22 19.67
N LEU A 307 0.95 -17.96 20.11
CA LEU A 307 1.24 -17.60 21.50
C LEU A 307 -0.03 -17.61 22.36
N GLY A 308 -0.01 -18.32 23.47
CA GLY A 308 -1.11 -18.45 24.42
C GLY A 308 -0.74 -18.04 25.85
N PRO A 309 -1.68 -18.20 26.79
CA PRO A 309 -1.54 -17.80 28.20
C PRO A 309 -0.31 -18.35 28.94
N HIS A 310 0.17 -19.53 28.55
CA HIS A 310 1.24 -20.26 29.23
C HIS A 310 2.63 -20.05 28.62
N ASP A 311 2.72 -19.31 27.51
CA ASP A 311 4.00 -19.03 26.87
C ASP A 311 4.85 -18.04 27.70
N ASP A 312 6.16 -18.25 27.70
CA ASP A 312 7.09 -17.30 28.27
C ASP A 312 7.34 -16.15 27.29
N PHE A 313 6.58 -15.06 27.47
CA PHE A 313 6.71 -13.83 26.69
C PHE A 313 8.02 -13.07 26.89
N CYS A 314 8.83 -13.45 27.89
CA CYS A 314 10.17 -12.91 28.13
C CYS A 314 11.28 -13.76 27.49
N SER A 315 10.96 -14.91 26.90
CA SER A 315 11.95 -15.74 26.22
C SER A 315 12.46 -15.11 24.91
N GLN A 316 13.73 -15.36 24.57
CA GLN A 316 14.36 -14.78 23.37
C GLN A 316 13.63 -15.15 22.07
N SER A 317 13.05 -16.36 22.00
CA SER A 317 12.26 -16.82 20.86
C SER A 317 10.98 -15.99 20.68
N VAL A 318 10.24 -15.75 21.76
CA VAL A 318 9.00 -14.97 21.72
C VAL A 318 9.29 -13.49 21.48
N ILE A 319 10.32 -12.92 22.12
CA ILE A 319 10.76 -11.54 21.86
C ILE A 319 11.08 -11.33 20.38
N GLY A 320 11.75 -12.30 19.74
CA GLY A 320 12.01 -12.27 18.30
C GLY A 320 10.73 -12.20 17.46
N LYS A 321 9.70 -12.98 17.80
CA LYS A 321 8.38 -12.94 17.14
C LYS A 321 7.68 -11.58 17.36
N LEU A 322 7.64 -11.09 18.59
CA LEU A 322 6.99 -9.83 18.96
C LEU A 322 7.63 -8.60 18.29
N ALA A 323 8.92 -8.66 17.94
CA ALA A 323 9.60 -7.59 17.21
C ALA A 323 8.93 -7.27 15.86
N HIS A 324 8.26 -8.24 15.23
CA HIS A 324 7.49 -8.04 13.99
C HIS A 324 6.21 -7.20 14.18
N LEU A 325 5.80 -6.91 15.41
CA LEU A 325 4.63 -6.07 15.72
C LEU A 325 4.96 -4.57 15.70
N LYS A 326 6.25 -4.22 15.70
CA LYS A 326 6.70 -2.84 15.66
C LYS A 326 6.19 -2.16 14.38
N GLY A 327 5.38 -1.13 14.54
CA GLY A 327 4.75 -0.45 13.41
C GLY A 327 3.26 -0.66 13.29
N LEU A 328 2.70 -1.71 13.91
CA LEU A 328 1.28 -1.98 13.93
C LEU A 328 0.56 -0.93 14.78
N PHE A 329 -0.60 -0.47 14.31
CA PHE A 329 -1.51 0.36 15.09
C PHE A 329 -2.44 -0.52 15.92
N VAL A 330 -2.63 -0.12 17.16
CA VAL A 330 -3.53 -0.73 18.12
C VAL A 330 -4.44 0.34 18.70
N ARG A 331 -5.62 -0.06 19.11
CA ARG A 331 -6.62 0.76 19.78
C ARG A 331 -6.71 0.33 21.23
N THR A 332 -6.75 1.28 22.17
CA THR A 332 -7.07 0.97 23.56
C THR A 332 -8.54 0.59 23.70
N ILE A 333 -8.86 -0.29 24.64
CA ILE A 333 -10.25 -0.74 24.89
C ILE A 333 -10.67 -0.66 26.36
N HIS A 334 -9.81 -0.11 27.24
CA HIS A 334 -10.04 -0.04 28.69
C HIS A 334 -10.73 1.25 29.16
N LYS A 335 -11.01 2.21 28.25
CA LYS A 335 -11.69 3.47 28.57
C LYS A 335 -12.82 3.73 27.59
N THR A 336 -13.70 4.67 27.91
CA THR A 336 -14.69 5.19 26.96
C THR A 336 -14.04 5.94 25.79
N ASN A 337 -12.98 6.71 26.07
CA ASN A 337 -12.20 7.38 25.04
C ASN A 337 -11.06 6.48 24.56
N ASN A 338 -11.38 5.65 23.58
CA ASN A 338 -10.42 4.77 22.93
C ASN A 338 -9.43 5.58 22.09
N GLU A 339 -8.15 5.24 22.21
CA GLU A 339 -7.05 5.91 21.52
C GLU A 339 -6.39 4.91 20.58
N VAL A 340 -6.14 5.33 19.33
CA VAL A 340 -5.39 4.54 18.34
C VAL A 340 -3.95 5.04 18.33
N PHE A 341 -3.00 4.14 18.56
CA PHE A 341 -1.58 4.48 18.56
C PHE A 341 -0.72 3.37 17.95
N ARG A 342 0.51 3.74 17.58
CA ARG A 342 1.47 2.85 16.95
C ARG A 342 2.35 2.14 17.99
N ILE A 343 2.51 0.84 17.86
CA ILE A 343 3.46 0.05 18.65
C ILE A 343 4.89 0.50 18.34
N ARG A 344 5.60 1.03 19.33
CA ARG A 344 7.02 1.40 19.23
C ARG A 344 7.94 0.22 19.51
N GLY A 345 7.52 -0.62 20.43
CA GLY A 345 8.24 -1.79 20.91
C GLY A 345 7.41 -2.50 21.97
N ILE A 346 8.01 -3.55 22.54
CA ILE A 346 7.48 -4.31 23.66
C ILE A 346 8.52 -4.20 24.78
N THR A 347 8.08 -4.08 26.03
CA THR A 347 8.98 -4.03 27.18
C THR A 347 9.68 -5.36 27.39
N SER A 348 10.90 -5.32 27.93
CA SER A 348 11.62 -6.53 28.37
C SER A 348 11.19 -7.00 29.77
N ILE A 349 10.47 -6.15 30.51
CA ILE A 349 10.02 -6.36 31.88
C ILE A 349 8.48 -6.54 31.86
N PRO A 350 7.93 -7.51 32.62
CA PRO A 350 6.49 -7.75 32.73
C PRO A 350 5.75 -6.63 33.49
N ALA A 351 4.43 -6.55 33.30
CA ALA A 351 3.58 -5.46 33.82
C ALA A 351 3.54 -5.38 35.36
N ASP A 352 3.67 -6.51 36.06
CA ASP A 352 3.73 -6.60 37.53
C ASP A 352 5.00 -5.96 38.11
N ARG A 353 6.12 -6.01 37.38
CA ARG A 353 7.44 -5.50 37.80
C ARG A 353 7.84 -4.21 37.12
N LEU A 354 7.18 -3.84 36.02
CA LEU A 354 7.47 -2.61 35.28
C LEU A 354 6.92 -1.41 36.05
N THR A 355 7.81 -0.63 36.66
CA THR A 355 7.45 0.55 37.45
C THR A 355 7.58 1.85 36.68
N PHE A 356 6.75 2.82 37.02
CA PHE A 356 6.81 4.18 36.51
C PHE A 356 6.28 5.16 37.57
N GLU A 357 6.61 6.44 37.39
CA GLU A 357 6.08 7.52 38.22
C GLU A 357 4.73 7.98 37.66
N ASP A 358 3.68 7.90 38.48
CA ASP A 358 2.34 8.33 38.10
C ASP A 358 2.18 9.86 38.09
N ARG A 359 0.96 10.36 37.82
CA ARG A 359 0.70 11.81 37.77
C ARG A 359 0.87 12.52 39.13
N ASN A 360 0.82 11.77 40.23
CA ASN A 360 0.93 12.26 41.59
C ASN A 360 2.37 12.12 42.13
N GLY A 361 3.33 11.68 41.30
CA GLY A 361 4.71 11.43 41.70
C GLY A 361 4.92 10.10 42.43
N THR A 362 3.91 9.23 42.46
CA THR A 362 3.99 7.94 43.16
C THR A 362 4.58 6.89 42.21
N ILE A 363 5.61 6.19 42.68
CA ILE A 363 6.19 5.04 41.95
C ILE A 363 5.25 3.84 42.14
N THR A 364 4.73 3.32 41.04
CA THR A 364 3.83 2.15 41.04
C THR A 364 4.12 1.25 39.85
N SER A 365 3.76 -0.03 39.93
CA SER A 365 3.86 -0.92 38.76
C SER A 365 2.69 -0.70 37.80
N VAL A 366 2.85 -1.09 36.54
CA VAL A 366 1.76 -1.01 35.55
C VAL A 366 0.55 -1.82 36.01
N ALA A 367 0.76 -3.05 36.51
CA ALA A 367 -0.34 -3.87 37.03
C ALA A 367 -1.09 -3.18 38.18
N THR A 368 -0.38 -2.70 39.20
CA THR A 368 -0.98 -2.02 40.36
C THR A 368 -1.69 -0.73 39.96
N TYR A 369 -1.14 0.01 39.00
CA TYR A 369 -1.79 1.21 38.47
C TYR A 369 -3.13 0.90 37.81
N PHE A 370 -3.21 -0.14 36.97
CA PHE A 370 -4.46 -0.53 36.32
C PHE A 370 -5.52 -1.01 37.32
N GLU A 371 -5.12 -1.74 38.35
CA GLU A 371 -6.03 -2.18 39.41
C GLU A 371 -6.55 -1.00 40.24
N THR A 372 -5.67 -0.07 40.62
CA THR A 372 -6.03 1.05 41.50
C THR A 372 -6.81 2.17 40.78
N ILE A 373 -6.35 2.58 39.59
CA ILE A 373 -6.90 3.72 38.85
C ILE A 373 -8.05 3.31 37.94
N TYR A 374 -7.91 2.21 37.19
CA TYR A 374 -8.95 1.77 36.25
C TYR A 374 -9.87 0.70 36.83
N LYS A 375 -9.66 0.27 38.08
CA LYS A 375 -10.41 -0.81 38.72
C LYS A 375 -10.41 -2.09 37.89
N MET A 376 -9.29 -2.34 37.20
CA MET A 376 -9.10 -3.45 36.29
C MET A 376 -7.92 -4.30 36.76
N LYS A 377 -8.22 -5.48 37.28
CA LYS A 377 -7.21 -6.47 37.63
C LYS A 377 -6.78 -7.21 36.36
N LEU A 378 -5.50 -7.13 36.02
CA LEU A 378 -4.93 -7.85 34.87
C LEU A 378 -4.94 -9.36 35.13
N GLU A 379 -5.33 -10.14 34.13
CA GLU A 379 -5.30 -11.60 34.16
C GLU A 379 -3.88 -12.14 33.92
N PHE A 380 -3.10 -11.46 33.08
CA PHE A 380 -1.73 -11.81 32.71
C PHE A 380 -0.73 -10.72 33.12
N PRO A 381 -0.62 -10.39 34.43
CA PRO A 381 0.29 -9.33 34.88
C PRO A 381 1.78 -9.68 34.67
N HIS A 382 2.09 -10.95 34.43
CA HIS A 382 3.41 -11.45 34.08
C HIS A 382 3.76 -11.27 32.59
N PHE A 383 2.87 -10.72 31.77
CA PHE A 383 3.17 -10.39 30.37
C PHE A 383 3.84 -9.01 30.25
N PRO A 384 4.67 -8.81 29.20
CA PRO A 384 5.22 -7.50 28.91
C PRO A 384 4.15 -6.53 28.41
N CYS A 385 4.52 -5.25 28.32
CA CYS A 385 3.66 -4.18 27.86
C CYS A 385 4.05 -3.71 26.45
N VAL A 386 3.05 -3.24 25.69
CA VAL A 386 3.27 -2.43 24.49
C VAL A 386 3.79 -1.05 24.89
N ILE A 387 4.81 -0.58 24.18
CA ILE A 387 5.37 0.76 24.36
C ILE A 387 4.75 1.71 23.33
N LYS A 388 4.15 2.78 23.83
CA LYS A 388 3.79 3.98 23.08
C LYS A 388 4.76 5.10 23.44
N LYS A 389 5.32 5.78 22.45
CA LYS A 389 6.19 6.94 22.69
C LYS A 389 5.39 8.23 22.55
N SER A 390 5.45 9.10 23.56
CA SER A 390 4.83 10.44 23.56
C SER A 390 5.90 11.47 23.91
N GLY A 391 6.51 12.08 22.88
CA GLY A 391 7.67 12.97 23.06
C GLY A 391 8.85 12.25 23.73
N PRO A 392 9.41 12.79 24.83
CA PRO A 392 10.48 12.12 25.59
C PRO A 392 9.96 11.01 26.52
N LYS A 393 8.65 10.92 26.77
CA LYS A 393 8.07 9.95 27.70
C LYS A 393 7.60 8.69 26.98
N GLU A 394 7.66 7.58 27.69
CA GLU A 394 7.10 6.29 27.25
C GLU A 394 5.86 5.97 28.10
N MET A 395 4.83 5.48 27.42
CA MET A 395 3.61 4.97 28.03
C MET A 395 3.53 3.48 27.78
N HIS A 396 3.13 2.73 28.80
CA HIS A 396 3.12 1.27 28.80
C HIS A 396 1.69 0.77 28.87
N TYR A 397 1.32 -0.10 27.94
CA TYR A 397 -0.02 -0.67 27.85
C TYR A 397 0.05 -2.19 27.96
N PRO A 398 -0.62 -2.80 28.95
CA PRO A 398 -0.79 -4.25 29.00
C PRO A 398 -1.42 -4.79 27.72
N PHE A 399 -1.12 -6.04 27.35
CA PHE A 399 -1.67 -6.65 26.15
C PHE A 399 -3.20 -6.79 26.18
N GLU A 400 -3.77 -6.99 27.37
CA GLU A 400 -5.20 -7.17 27.60
C GLU A 400 -6.04 -5.94 27.25
N VAL A 401 -5.44 -4.75 27.26
CA VAL A 401 -6.17 -3.48 27.08
C VAL A 401 -6.11 -2.93 25.66
N LEU A 402 -5.73 -3.79 24.70
CA LEU A 402 -5.46 -3.43 23.31
C LEU A 402 -6.22 -4.32 22.32
N GLU A 403 -6.55 -3.73 21.18
CA GLU A 403 -7.09 -4.38 19.99
C GLU A 403 -6.31 -3.93 18.76
N VAL A 404 -6.05 -4.82 17.80
CA VAL A 404 -5.42 -4.42 16.53
C VAL A 404 -6.36 -3.53 15.74
N HIS A 405 -5.88 -2.36 15.31
CA HIS A 405 -6.70 -1.43 14.55
C HIS A 405 -6.91 -1.93 13.11
N GLN A 406 -8.13 -1.82 12.58
CA GLN A 406 -8.48 -2.31 11.24
C GLN A 406 -7.89 -1.41 10.13
N GLY A 407 -7.92 -1.89 8.87
CA GLY A 407 -7.51 -1.10 7.70
C GLY A 407 -6.01 -0.99 7.48
N GLN A 408 -5.22 -1.78 8.19
CA GLN A 408 -3.76 -1.86 8.01
C GLN A 408 -3.39 -3.04 7.12
N LYS A 409 -2.57 -2.80 6.09
CA LYS A 409 -2.08 -3.89 5.22
C LYS A 409 -1.17 -4.84 5.99
N PHE A 410 -1.35 -6.13 5.75
CA PHE A 410 -0.44 -7.16 6.23
C PHE A 410 0.81 -7.18 5.33
N PRO A 411 2.03 -7.09 5.87
CA PRO A 411 3.25 -7.12 5.07
C PRO A 411 3.38 -8.46 4.33
N LYS A 412 3.59 -8.41 3.01
CA LYS A 412 3.79 -9.64 2.21
C LYS A 412 4.97 -10.47 2.72
N ASP A 413 6.05 -9.80 3.14
CA ASP A 413 7.25 -10.47 3.66
C ASP A 413 7.02 -11.21 4.99
N ASP A 414 5.92 -10.92 5.69
CA ASP A 414 5.53 -11.60 6.93
C ASP A 414 4.54 -12.75 6.69
N MET A 415 4.10 -12.97 5.44
CA MET A 415 3.19 -14.06 5.11
C MET A 415 3.93 -15.40 5.08
N ASN A 416 3.29 -16.44 5.59
CA ASN A 416 3.80 -17.81 5.44
C ASN A 416 3.36 -18.41 4.09
N ASN A 417 4.00 -19.52 3.67
CA ASN A 417 3.72 -20.16 2.38
C ASN A 417 2.24 -20.53 2.18
N MET A 418 1.54 -20.93 3.25
CA MET A 418 0.12 -21.30 3.18
C MET A 418 -0.76 -20.05 2.95
N GLN A 419 -0.48 -18.96 3.65
CA GLN A 419 -1.13 -17.66 3.45
C GLN A 419 -0.87 -17.13 2.04
N GLU A 420 0.37 -17.24 1.53
CA GLU A 420 0.71 -16.84 0.16
C GLU A 420 -0.07 -17.66 -0.86
N GLN A 421 -0.13 -18.98 -0.70
CA GLN A 421 -0.91 -19.85 -1.59
C GLN A 421 -2.40 -19.55 -1.54
N ASN A 422 -2.96 -19.31 -0.35
CA ASN A 422 -4.38 -18.96 -0.20
C ASN A 422 -4.69 -17.60 -0.82
N MET A 423 -3.79 -16.61 -0.67
CA MET A 423 -3.91 -15.32 -1.35
C MET A 423 -3.83 -15.48 -2.87
N ILE A 424 -2.91 -16.29 -3.40
CA ILE A 424 -2.81 -16.55 -4.84
C ILE A 424 -4.08 -17.22 -5.35
N LYS A 425 -4.59 -18.24 -4.66
CA LYS A 425 -5.85 -18.92 -5.01
C LYS A 425 -7.04 -17.94 -4.96
N ALA A 426 -7.10 -17.08 -3.96
CA ALA A 426 -8.14 -16.07 -3.85
C ALA A 426 -8.03 -14.98 -4.94
N ALA A 427 -6.82 -14.69 -5.42
CA ALA A 427 -6.57 -13.74 -6.51
C ALA A 427 -6.70 -14.35 -7.91
N GLN A 428 -6.71 -15.69 -8.04
CA GLN A 428 -6.92 -16.38 -9.30
C GLN A 428 -8.38 -16.22 -9.74
N ARG A 429 -8.58 -15.66 -10.93
CA ARG A 429 -9.89 -15.39 -11.51
C ARG A 429 -9.97 -15.85 -12.95
N LEU A 430 -11.13 -16.42 -13.31
CA LEU A 430 -11.44 -16.71 -14.70
C LEU A 430 -11.88 -15.42 -15.40
N PRO A 431 -11.57 -15.23 -16.69
CA PRO A 431 -11.95 -14.02 -17.42
C PRO A 431 -13.46 -13.72 -17.36
N GLY A 432 -14.32 -14.73 -17.42
CA GLY A 432 -15.79 -14.55 -17.33
C GLY A 432 -16.23 -13.96 -15.98
N THR A 433 -15.67 -14.44 -14.87
CA THR A 433 -15.97 -13.92 -13.53
C THR A 433 -15.39 -12.52 -13.28
N MET A 434 -14.34 -12.13 -14.02
CA MET A 434 -13.69 -10.83 -13.85
C MET A 434 -14.62 -9.67 -14.22
N ILE A 435 -15.49 -9.86 -15.21
CA ILE A 435 -16.46 -8.84 -15.63
C ILE A 435 -17.42 -8.50 -14.49
N GLU A 436 -18.05 -9.53 -13.92
CA GLU A 436 -18.98 -9.38 -12.80
C GLU A 436 -18.30 -8.76 -11.58
N GLU A 437 -17.06 -9.15 -11.29
CA GLU A 437 -16.33 -8.63 -10.14
C GLU A 437 -15.97 -7.14 -10.31
N ILE A 438 -15.55 -6.73 -11.51
CA ILE A 438 -15.29 -5.30 -11.80
C ILE A 438 -16.59 -4.49 -11.69
N GLU A 439 -17.70 -4.97 -12.25
CA GLU A 439 -18.99 -4.27 -12.16
C GLU A 439 -19.49 -4.20 -10.71
N ASN A 440 -19.31 -5.27 -9.92
CA ASN A 440 -19.60 -5.26 -8.49
C ASN A 440 -18.73 -4.24 -7.73
N GLN A 441 -17.43 -4.17 -8.02
CA GLN A 441 -16.54 -3.19 -7.41
C GLN A 441 -16.90 -1.75 -7.80
N LYS A 442 -17.24 -1.51 -9.08
CA LYS A 442 -17.70 -0.21 -9.59
C LYS A 442 -18.99 0.22 -8.87
N LYS A 443 -19.94 -0.70 -8.70
CA LYS A 443 -21.19 -0.47 -7.96
C LYS A 443 -20.94 -0.17 -6.48
N LEU A 444 -20.11 -0.97 -5.81
CA LEU A 444 -19.74 -0.76 -4.40
C LEU A 444 -19.03 0.58 -4.16
N ALA A 445 -18.29 1.05 -5.16
CA ALA A 445 -17.59 2.32 -5.14
C ALA A 445 -18.51 3.53 -5.44
N SER A 446 -19.79 3.30 -5.74
CA SER A 446 -20.72 4.32 -6.24
C SER A 446 -20.20 5.07 -7.47
N ILE A 447 -19.44 4.39 -8.35
CA ILE A 447 -18.93 4.98 -9.59
C ILE A 447 -19.99 4.81 -10.68
N ASN A 448 -20.92 5.76 -10.74
CA ASN A 448 -22.02 5.80 -11.71
C ASN A 448 -22.56 7.23 -11.89
N ASP A 449 -23.37 7.45 -12.92
CA ASP A 449 -23.94 8.76 -13.26
C ASP A 449 -24.92 9.32 -12.22
N GLY A 450 -25.48 8.44 -11.38
CA GLY A 450 -26.37 8.83 -10.28
C GLY A 450 -25.63 9.30 -9.03
N ASP A 451 -24.29 9.19 -8.99
CA ASP A 451 -23.51 9.72 -7.88
C ASP A 451 -23.56 11.25 -7.85
N GLN A 452 -23.78 11.81 -6.67
CA GLN A 452 -23.96 13.24 -6.47
C GLN A 452 -22.73 14.07 -6.87
N TYR A 453 -21.52 13.55 -6.72
CA TYR A 453 -20.29 14.24 -7.11
C TYR A 453 -20.13 14.21 -8.63
N VAL A 454 -20.32 13.03 -9.23
CA VAL A 454 -20.24 12.83 -10.69
C VAL A 454 -21.27 13.70 -11.42
N TYR A 455 -22.51 13.72 -10.93
CA TYR A 455 -23.58 14.56 -11.48
C TYR A 455 -23.25 16.05 -11.38
N ALA A 456 -22.83 16.53 -10.20
CA ALA A 456 -22.49 17.94 -10.00
C ALA A 456 -21.27 18.36 -10.85
N ALA A 457 -20.32 17.45 -11.09
CA ALA A 457 -19.21 17.66 -12.00
C ALA A 457 -19.61 17.63 -13.49
N GLN A 458 -20.87 17.27 -13.80
CA GLN A 458 -21.39 17.10 -15.16
C GLN A 458 -20.55 16.12 -15.99
N VAL A 459 -20.10 15.04 -15.35
CA VAL A 459 -19.39 13.93 -15.99
C VAL A 459 -20.39 12.80 -16.23
N ARG A 460 -20.31 12.15 -17.40
CA ARG A 460 -21.08 10.92 -17.68
C ARG A 460 -20.17 9.75 -17.93
N ILE A 461 -20.56 8.60 -17.43
CA ILE A 461 -19.88 7.32 -17.59
C ILE A 461 -20.76 6.47 -18.50
N LYS A 462 -20.25 6.16 -19.69
CA LYS A 462 -20.98 5.30 -20.62
C LYS A 462 -21.27 3.93 -19.96
N PRO A 463 -22.50 3.41 -20.08
CA PRO A 463 -22.84 2.13 -19.49
C PRO A 463 -22.09 0.99 -20.19
N GLY A 464 -21.67 0.01 -19.39
CA GLY A 464 -20.95 -1.17 -19.86
C GLY A 464 -19.47 -0.93 -20.18
N MET A 465 -18.70 -2.01 -20.11
CA MET A 465 -17.29 -2.01 -20.49
C MET A 465 -17.11 -1.77 -21.99
N LYS A 466 -16.01 -1.11 -22.34
CA LYS A 466 -15.65 -0.77 -23.72
C LYS A 466 -15.33 -2.02 -24.52
N THR A 467 -15.93 -2.12 -25.70
CA THR A 467 -15.57 -3.13 -26.71
C THR A 467 -14.58 -2.54 -27.70
N VAL A 468 -13.47 -3.24 -27.91
CA VAL A 468 -12.43 -2.86 -28.88
C VAL A 468 -12.29 -3.96 -29.93
N LYS A 469 -11.92 -3.57 -31.15
CA LYS A 469 -11.54 -4.52 -32.19
C LYS A 469 -10.06 -4.89 -32.01
N ALA A 470 -9.77 -6.18 -32.06
CA ALA A 470 -8.43 -6.71 -32.00
C ALA A 470 -8.19 -7.72 -33.12
N GLU A 471 -6.92 -7.85 -33.48
CA GLU A 471 -6.44 -8.79 -34.49
C GLU A 471 -5.54 -9.83 -33.81
N VAL A 472 -5.74 -11.10 -34.17
CA VAL A 472 -4.88 -12.19 -33.71
C VAL A 472 -3.76 -12.38 -34.72
N LEU A 473 -2.53 -12.14 -34.29
CA LEU A 473 -1.35 -12.29 -35.14
C LEU A 473 -0.99 -13.76 -35.35
N ASN A 474 -0.45 -14.08 -36.53
CA ASN A 474 0.09 -15.40 -36.82
C ASN A 474 1.20 -15.75 -35.82
N ALA A 475 1.12 -16.95 -35.24
CA ALA A 475 2.18 -17.47 -34.39
C ALA A 475 3.45 -17.70 -35.23
N PRO A 476 4.65 -17.35 -34.73
CA PRO A 476 5.88 -17.59 -35.46
C PRO A 476 6.16 -19.10 -35.56
N LEU A 477 6.83 -19.50 -36.64
CA LEU A 477 7.40 -20.84 -36.75
C LEU A 477 8.73 -20.91 -35.99
N ILE A 478 8.93 -21.97 -35.21
CA ILE A 478 10.18 -22.17 -34.46
C ILE A 478 11.05 -23.18 -35.19
N THR A 479 12.19 -22.71 -35.70
CA THR A 479 13.15 -23.55 -36.42
C THR A 479 14.15 -24.20 -35.46
N TYR A 480 14.32 -25.51 -35.59
CA TYR A 480 15.33 -26.32 -34.91
C TYR A 480 16.37 -26.82 -35.90
N LYS A 481 17.43 -27.50 -35.42
CA LYS A 481 18.51 -28.01 -36.29
C LYS A 481 17.99 -28.93 -37.39
N ASN A 482 17.00 -29.76 -37.05
CA ASN A 482 16.26 -30.55 -38.01
C ASN A 482 15.24 -29.59 -38.64
N ALA A 483 15.49 -29.16 -39.88
CA ALA A 483 14.86 -28.01 -40.54
C ALA A 483 13.31 -28.00 -40.64
N VAL A 484 12.61 -28.98 -40.04
CA VAL A 484 11.16 -28.99 -39.87
C VAL A 484 10.81 -27.97 -38.77
N PRO A 485 10.20 -26.82 -39.12
CA PRO A 485 9.79 -25.84 -38.13
C PRO A 485 8.63 -26.39 -37.30
N LYS A 486 8.66 -26.17 -35.99
CA LYS A 486 7.51 -26.48 -35.13
C LYS A 486 6.49 -25.36 -35.20
N GLN A 487 5.25 -25.76 -35.40
CA GLN A 487 4.10 -24.89 -35.24
C GLN A 487 3.90 -24.59 -33.75
N VAL A 488 3.66 -23.33 -33.44
CA VAL A 488 3.34 -22.86 -32.10
C VAL A 488 1.83 -22.70 -32.02
N ASP A 489 1.22 -23.34 -31.03
CA ASP A 489 -0.22 -23.20 -30.77
C ASP A 489 -0.42 -22.52 -29.41
N TYR A 490 -1.19 -21.43 -29.39
CA TYR A 490 -1.40 -20.58 -28.19
C TYR A 490 -0.11 -20.21 -27.42
N ALA A 491 0.98 -19.91 -28.14
CA ALA A 491 2.30 -19.65 -27.56
C ALA A 491 2.90 -20.82 -26.75
N VAL A 492 2.45 -22.05 -27.01
CA VAL A 492 2.96 -23.29 -26.42
C VAL A 492 3.52 -24.19 -27.51
N TRP A 493 4.69 -24.76 -27.24
CA TRP A 493 5.31 -25.83 -28.03
C TRP A 493 6.17 -26.69 -27.12
N ASP A 494 6.53 -27.88 -27.57
CA ASP A 494 7.41 -28.78 -26.83
C ASP A 494 8.75 -29.04 -27.54
N LEU A 495 9.70 -29.60 -26.80
CA LEU A 495 11.05 -29.93 -27.28
C LEU A 495 11.19 -31.41 -27.68
N ARG A 496 10.10 -32.15 -27.87
CA ARG A 496 10.16 -33.55 -28.32
C ARG A 496 10.63 -33.62 -29.77
N ASP A 497 11.44 -34.62 -30.11
CA ASP A 497 11.85 -34.92 -31.49
C ASP A 497 12.56 -33.77 -32.24
N VAL A 498 13.16 -32.82 -31.51
CA VAL A 498 13.92 -31.68 -32.06
C VAL A 498 15.31 -31.57 -31.42
N GLU A 499 16.27 -31.12 -32.22
CA GLU A 499 17.62 -30.80 -31.76
C GLU A 499 17.84 -29.28 -31.74
N PHE A 500 18.55 -28.78 -30.71
CA PHE A 500 18.92 -27.37 -30.65
C PHE A 500 19.73 -26.96 -31.89
N VAL A 501 19.45 -25.77 -32.44
CA VAL A 501 20.14 -25.21 -33.62
C VAL A 501 21.67 -25.20 -33.46
N LYS A 502 22.14 -24.93 -32.25
CA LYS A 502 23.55 -24.99 -31.86
C LYS A 502 23.68 -25.82 -30.59
N PRO A 503 23.86 -27.14 -30.70
CA PRO A 503 24.10 -27.98 -29.52
C PRO A 503 25.50 -27.70 -28.98
N VAL A 504 25.66 -27.74 -27.66
CA VAL A 504 26.95 -27.67 -26.99
C VAL A 504 27.29 -29.06 -26.48
N GLU A 505 28.51 -29.50 -26.75
CA GLU A 505 29.05 -30.74 -26.21
C GLU A 505 29.49 -30.51 -24.75
N ILE A 506 28.93 -31.31 -23.83
CA ILE A 506 29.28 -31.24 -22.41
C ILE A 506 30.41 -32.23 -22.15
N ASN A 507 31.65 -31.76 -22.24
CA ASN A 507 32.86 -32.59 -22.05
C ASN A 507 33.16 -32.94 -20.58
N ALA A 508 32.64 -32.15 -19.63
CA ALA A 508 32.77 -32.40 -18.20
C ALA A 508 31.55 -31.82 -17.47
N LEU A 509 30.97 -32.61 -16.57
CA LEU A 509 29.83 -32.22 -15.71
C LEU A 509 30.17 -32.53 -14.26
N ALA A 510 30.11 -31.52 -13.39
CA ALA A 510 30.23 -31.71 -11.94
C ALA A 510 28.85 -31.49 -11.30
N ILE A 511 28.40 -32.46 -10.50
CA ILE A 511 27.12 -32.38 -9.79
C ILE A 511 27.43 -32.22 -8.30
N PHE A 512 26.97 -31.11 -7.73
CA PHE A 512 27.03 -30.87 -6.28
C PHE A 512 25.64 -31.12 -5.70
N TYR A 513 25.47 -32.28 -5.08
CA TYR A 513 24.23 -32.64 -4.40
C TYR A 513 24.34 -32.32 -2.91
N ASN A 514 23.55 -31.35 -2.44
CA ASN A 514 23.50 -31.01 -1.03
C ASN A 514 22.21 -31.56 -0.41
N ASN A 515 22.29 -32.72 0.24
CA ASN A 515 21.17 -33.33 0.93
C ASN A 515 21.08 -32.84 2.38
N VAL A 516 20.61 -31.61 2.58
CA VAL A 516 20.25 -31.15 3.93
C VAL A 516 18.82 -31.57 4.23
N GLN A 517 18.59 -32.87 4.43
CA GLN A 517 17.48 -33.31 5.27
C GLN A 517 17.92 -33.12 6.72
N ARG A 518 17.56 -31.98 7.33
CA ARG A 518 17.55 -31.91 8.79
C ARG A 518 16.41 -32.80 9.27
N ASN A 519 16.79 -33.95 9.85
CA ASN A 519 15.99 -34.63 10.87
C ASN A 519 15.48 -33.57 11.85
N THR A 520 14.19 -33.25 11.77
CA THR A 520 13.48 -32.60 12.86
C THR A 520 12.92 -33.71 13.72
N ALA A 521 13.82 -34.26 14.54
CA ALA A 521 13.43 -34.93 15.77
C ALA A 521 13.62 -33.91 16.89
N LEU A 522 12.55 -33.75 17.68
CA LEU A 522 12.38 -32.97 18.91
C LEU A 522 12.02 -31.48 18.74
#